data_AF-A0A3P7MZE6-F1
#
_entry.id   AF-A0A3P7MZE6-F1
#
_cell.length_a   1.000
_cell.length_b   1.000
_cell.length_c   1.000
_cell.angle_alpha   90.00
_cell.angle_beta   90.00
_cell.angle_gamma   90.00
#
_symmetry.space_group_name_H-M   'P 1'
#
loop_
_entity.id
_entity.type
_entity.pdbx_description
1 polymer ?
#
loop_
_entity_poly.entity_id
_entity_poly.type
_entity_poly.pdbx_seq_one_letter_code
_entity_poly.pdbx_strand_id
1 'polypeptide(L)'
;FCDPSFHLPYHRANKKIAHVTPDGTLVKPTTPNGIKLEQFVFDVFDRSKNFYIWEVEREDEFSPLKNAESAGKDCLSTCRRDLAFLHRKWLKAVGAKMGNDPVYLSSALSYCGEGLERFKDQEVTGPLVQ
;
A
#
# COMPACT_ATOMS: atom_id res chain seq x y z
N PHE A 1 14.84 25.80 9.56
CA PHE A 1 14.23 24.54 9.10
C PHE A 1 14.45 24.28 7.62
N CYS A 2 14.55 25.31 6.75
CA CYS A 2 15.15 25.17 5.42
C CYS A 2 16.54 25.82 5.43
N ASP A 3 17.56 25.05 5.77
CA ASP A 3 18.96 25.45 5.63
C ASP A 3 19.44 24.95 4.26
N PRO A 4 19.98 25.81 3.37
CA PRO A 4 20.53 25.38 2.08
C PRO A 4 21.64 24.33 2.18
N SER A 5 22.27 24.17 3.35
CA SER A 5 23.26 23.12 3.61
C SER A 5 22.64 21.75 3.91
N PHE A 6 21.31 21.69 4.14
CA PHE A 6 20.61 20.46 4.45
C PHE A 6 20.40 19.60 3.21
N HIS A 7 21.00 18.41 3.21
CA HIS A 7 20.86 17.42 2.16
C HIS A 7 20.61 16.06 2.79
N LEU A 8 19.59 15.35 2.32
CA LEU A 8 19.42 13.94 2.66
C LEU A 8 20.47 13.09 1.95
N PRO A 9 20.95 12.00 2.56
CA PRO A 9 21.94 11.14 1.95
C PRO A 9 21.40 10.51 0.66
N TYR A 10 22.28 10.31 -0.31
CA TYR A 10 21.97 9.52 -1.49
C TYR A 10 22.23 8.04 -1.23
N HIS A 11 21.19 7.23 -1.38
CA HIS A 11 21.28 5.78 -1.38
C HIS A 11 21.55 5.29 -2.80
N ARG A 12 22.51 4.38 -2.94
CA ARG A 12 22.94 3.83 -4.22
C ARG A 12 22.24 2.52 -4.53
N ALA A 13 21.55 2.45 -5.66
CA ALA A 13 21.03 1.21 -6.23
C ALA A 13 21.70 0.89 -7.58
N ASN A 14 22.35 -0.27 -7.69
CA ASN A 14 22.87 -0.75 -8.97
C ASN A 14 21.70 -1.22 -9.84
N LYS A 15 21.58 -0.69 -11.06
CA LYS A 15 20.46 -0.96 -11.97
C LYS A 15 20.94 -1.40 -13.35
N LYS A 16 20.09 -2.17 -14.02
CA LYS A 16 20.19 -2.47 -15.45
C LYS A 16 19.45 -1.36 -16.20
N ILE A 17 20.17 -0.34 -16.64
CA ILE A 17 19.62 0.85 -17.27
C ILE A 17 19.69 0.66 -18.78
N ALA A 18 18.53 0.48 -19.40
CA ALA A 18 18.43 0.47 -20.86
C ALA A 18 18.95 1.81 -21.41
N HIS A 19 19.79 1.75 -22.44
CA HIS A 19 20.46 2.92 -23.00
C HIS A 19 20.59 2.79 -24.51
N VAL A 20 20.86 3.92 -25.17
CA VAL A 20 21.10 3.98 -26.62
C VAL A 20 22.60 4.16 -26.85
N THR A 21 23.17 3.37 -27.74
CA THR A 21 24.58 3.46 -28.14
C THR A 21 24.80 4.58 -29.17
N PRO A 22 26.05 5.01 -29.43
CA PRO A 22 26.32 6.14 -30.35
C PRO A 22 25.80 5.95 -31.79
N ASP A 23 25.63 4.72 -32.24
CA ASP A 23 25.04 4.32 -33.52
C ASP A 23 23.50 4.31 -33.53
N GLY A 24 22.85 4.63 -32.40
CA GLY A 24 21.40 4.71 -32.28
C GLY A 24 20.72 3.39 -31.85
N THR A 25 21.48 2.34 -31.57
CA THR A 25 20.94 1.04 -31.17
C THR A 25 20.48 1.02 -29.70
N LEU A 26 19.27 0.51 -29.42
CA LEU A 26 18.77 0.35 -28.06
C LEU A 26 19.31 -0.94 -27.42
N VAL A 27 20.00 -0.81 -26.29
CA VAL A 27 20.57 -1.93 -25.54
C VAL A 27 19.84 -2.13 -24.22
N LYS A 28 19.41 -3.38 -23.96
CA LYS A 28 18.88 -3.83 -22.66
C LYS A 28 19.92 -4.68 -21.95
N PRO A 29 20.67 -4.14 -20.97
CA PRO A 29 21.83 -4.82 -20.41
C PRO A 29 21.44 -6.02 -19.53
N THR A 30 22.25 -7.07 -19.57
CA THR A 30 22.07 -8.29 -18.77
C THR A 30 22.69 -8.19 -17.38
N THR A 31 23.70 -7.33 -17.20
CA THR A 31 24.35 -6.99 -15.92
C THR A 31 24.12 -5.51 -15.57
N PRO A 32 24.19 -5.10 -14.29
CA PRO A 32 24.07 -3.70 -13.91
C PRO A 32 25.15 -2.83 -14.58
N ASN A 33 24.73 -1.75 -15.22
CA ASN A 33 25.61 -0.83 -15.97
C ASN A 33 25.53 0.62 -15.45
N GLY A 34 24.74 0.86 -14.40
CA GLY A 34 24.58 2.20 -13.85
C GLY A 34 24.10 2.19 -12.41
N ILE A 35 24.15 3.38 -11.81
CA ILE A 35 23.74 3.65 -10.44
C ILE A 35 22.53 4.59 -10.49
N LYS A 36 21.48 4.24 -9.76
CA LYS A 36 20.40 5.15 -9.41
C LYS A 36 20.66 5.67 -8.01
N LEU A 37 20.67 6.99 -7.84
CA LEU A 37 20.74 7.65 -6.54
C LEU A 37 19.32 8.04 -6.12
N GLU A 38 18.93 7.65 -4.91
CA GLU A 38 17.60 7.93 -4.35
C GLU A 38 17.77 8.48 -2.93
N GLN A 39 16.96 9.46 -2.53
CA GLN A 39 16.85 9.89 -1.14
C GLN A 39 15.63 9.19 -0.53
N PHE A 40 15.72 8.79 0.75
CA PHE A 40 14.60 8.15 1.43
C PHE A 40 13.87 9.15 2.33
N VAL A 41 12.54 9.16 2.23
CA VAL A 41 11.68 10.09 2.97
C VAL A 41 11.86 9.99 4.49
N PHE A 42 12.22 8.82 5.00
CA PHE A 42 12.42 8.55 6.43
C PHE A 42 13.82 8.92 6.95
N ASP A 43 14.76 9.32 6.09
CA ASP A 43 16.09 9.77 6.52
C ASP A 43 16.03 11.09 7.33
N VAL A 44 14.88 11.76 7.34
CA VAL A 44 14.63 12.97 8.16
C VAL A 44 14.41 12.68 9.64
N PHE A 45 14.16 11.42 10.02
CA PHE A 45 13.77 11.06 11.39
C PHE A 45 14.84 11.41 12.42
N ASP A 46 16.12 11.31 12.05
CA ASP A 46 17.26 11.67 12.91
C ASP A 46 17.23 13.14 13.38
N ARG A 47 16.51 14.02 12.66
CA ARG A 47 16.36 15.44 12.97
C ARG A 47 15.15 15.75 13.84
N SER A 48 14.28 14.78 14.07
CA SER A 48 13.13 15.01 14.91
C SER A 48 13.55 15.19 16.37
N LYS A 49 13.12 16.28 16.99
CA LYS A 49 13.28 16.48 18.45
C LYS A 49 12.31 15.60 19.24
N ASN A 50 11.18 15.25 18.65
CA ASN A 50 10.10 14.49 19.27
C ASN A 50 9.68 13.40 18.28
N PHE A 51 10.25 12.20 18.43
CA PHE A 51 9.96 11.05 17.57
C PHE A 51 9.15 10.02 18.35
N TYR A 52 8.07 9.53 17.74
CA TYR A 52 7.19 8.54 18.33
C TYR A 52 6.93 7.44 17.31
N ILE A 53 6.72 6.22 17.81
CA ILE A 53 6.36 5.04 17.02
C ILE A 53 4.94 4.65 17.43
N TRP A 54 4.11 4.37 16.46
CA TRP A 54 2.75 3.87 16.66
C TRP A 54 2.60 2.55 15.90
N GLU A 55 2.36 1.48 16.63
CA GLU A 55 2.12 0.15 16.08
C GLU A 55 0.64 -0.05 15.78
N VAL A 56 0.34 -0.74 14.69
CA VAL A 56 -1.02 -0.98 14.18
C VAL A 56 -1.18 -2.42 13.74
N GLU A 57 -2.42 -2.90 13.74
CA GLU A 57 -2.75 -4.22 13.20
C GLU A 57 -2.63 -4.21 11.67
N ARG A 58 -1.89 -5.18 11.13
CA ARG A 58 -1.59 -5.22 9.69
C ARG A 58 -2.85 -5.38 8.85
N GLU A 59 -3.77 -6.25 9.27
CA GLU A 59 -5.02 -6.50 8.55
C GLU A 59 -5.94 -5.28 8.48
N ASP A 60 -5.74 -4.29 9.35
CA ASP A 60 -6.57 -3.09 9.40
C ASP A 60 -5.94 -1.94 8.60
N GLU A 61 -4.61 -1.84 8.55
CA GLU A 61 -3.93 -0.66 8.01
C GLU A 61 -2.91 -0.90 6.88
N PHE A 62 -2.55 -2.16 6.56
CA PHE A 62 -1.45 -2.40 5.61
C PHE A 62 -1.60 -3.63 4.71
N SER A 63 -1.99 -3.39 3.44
CA SER A 63 -1.94 -4.36 2.34
C SER A 63 -1.28 -3.75 1.09
N PRO A 64 0.04 -3.92 0.90
CA PRO A 64 0.78 -3.22 -0.15
C PRO A 64 0.61 -3.86 -1.53
N LEU A 65 0.56 -3.03 -2.57
CA LEU A 65 0.59 -3.44 -3.96
C LEU A 65 1.96 -3.16 -4.58
N LYS A 66 2.75 -4.21 -4.82
CA LYS A 66 4.14 -4.14 -5.31
C LYS A 66 4.41 -5.04 -6.50
N ASN A 67 3.69 -6.15 -6.63
CA ASN A 67 4.00 -7.22 -7.58
C ASN A 67 2.83 -7.50 -8.53
N ALA A 68 3.14 -8.16 -9.64
CA ALA A 68 2.14 -8.77 -10.53
C ALA A 68 1.45 -9.97 -9.84
N GLU A 69 0.28 -10.37 -10.35
CA GLU A 69 -0.50 -11.50 -9.82
C GLU A 69 0.29 -12.81 -9.74
N SER A 70 1.18 -13.05 -10.71
CA SER A 70 2.02 -14.26 -10.75
C SER A 70 2.94 -14.42 -9.54
N ALA A 71 3.20 -13.36 -8.79
CA ALA A 71 4.00 -13.43 -7.56
C ALA A 71 3.23 -14.00 -6.36
N GLY A 72 1.89 -13.95 -6.37
CA GLY A 72 1.03 -14.44 -5.28
C GLY A 72 1.17 -13.73 -3.93
N LYS A 73 1.90 -12.60 -3.89
CA LYS A 73 2.17 -11.81 -2.68
C LYS A 73 2.27 -10.33 -3.02
N ASP A 74 1.71 -9.48 -2.17
CA ASP A 74 1.71 -8.01 -2.32
C ASP A 74 1.25 -7.61 -3.74
N CYS A 75 0.19 -8.26 -4.22
CA CYS A 75 -0.42 -8.12 -5.55
C CYS A 75 -1.91 -7.74 -5.42
N LEU A 76 -2.59 -7.51 -6.55
CA LEU A 76 -3.97 -7.01 -6.54
C LEU A 76 -4.94 -8.00 -5.87
N SER A 77 -4.77 -9.31 -6.07
CA SER A 77 -5.59 -10.32 -5.39
C SER A 77 -5.42 -10.32 -3.88
N THR A 78 -4.19 -10.14 -3.37
CA THR A 78 -3.97 -10.00 -1.92
C THR A 78 -4.61 -8.72 -1.37
N CYS A 79 -4.47 -7.58 -2.05
CA CYS A 79 -5.09 -6.32 -1.61
C CYS A 79 -6.63 -6.43 -1.57
N ARG A 80 -7.24 -7.04 -2.59
CA ARG A 80 -8.69 -7.24 -2.64
C ARG A 80 -9.18 -8.16 -1.54
N ARG A 81 -8.48 -9.26 -1.28
CA ARG A 81 -8.81 -10.19 -0.20
C ARG A 81 -8.74 -9.50 1.15
N ASP A 82 -7.66 -8.78 1.42
CA ASP A 82 -7.43 -8.14 2.72
C ASP A 82 -8.47 -7.04 2.98
N LEU A 83 -8.77 -6.20 1.97
CA LEU A 83 -9.82 -5.18 2.08
C LEU A 83 -11.23 -5.79 2.28
N ALA A 84 -11.55 -6.88 1.58
CA ALA A 84 -12.83 -7.57 1.77
C ALA A 84 -12.94 -8.20 3.17
N PHE A 85 -11.82 -8.70 3.71
CA PHE A 85 -11.76 -9.23 5.07
C PHE A 85 -12.00 -8.12 6.09
N LEU A 86 -11.34 -6.97 5.95
CA LEU A 86 -11.50 -5.80 6.82
C LEU A 86 -12.97 -5.31 6.86
N HIS A 87 -13.59 -5.12 5.69
CA HIS A 87 -14.98 -4.67 5.63
C HIS A 87 -15.97 -5.69 6.22
N ARG A 88 -15.73 -6.99 6.00
CA ARG A 88 -16.51 -8.05 6.64
C ARG A 88 -16.31 -8.06 8.16
N LYS A 89 -15.10 -7.81 8.66
CA LYS A 89 -14.79 -7.67 10.10
C LYS A 89 -15.62 -6.54 10.70
N TRP A 90 -15.68 -5.37 10.06
CA TRP A 90 -16.49 -4.24 10.53
C TRP A 90 -17.99 -4.53 10.52
N LEU A 91 -18.53 -5.08 9.44
CA LEU A 91 -19.96 -5.43 9.34
C LEU A 91 -20.37 -6.49 10.37
N LYS A 92 -19.52 -7.48 10.62
CA LYS A 92 -19.76 -8.48 11.67
C LYS A 92 -19.77 -7.85 13.06
N ALA A 93 -18.91 -6.86 13.32
CA ALA A 93 -18.83 -6.20 14.63
C ALA A 93 -20.12 -5.46 15.01
N VAL A 94 -20.88 -4.96 14.03
CA VAL A 94 -22.20 -4.34 14.23
C VAL A 94 -23.38 -5.32 14.17
N GLY A 95 -23.11 -6.62 14.05
CA GLY A 95 -24.13 -7.67 14.02
C GLY A 95 -24.80 -7.89 12.66
N ALA A 96 -24.19 -7.47 11.55
CA ALA A 96 -24.68 -7.81 10.22
C ALA A 96 -24.41 -9.29 9.90
N LYS A 97 -25.30 -9.89 9.11
CA LYS A 97 -25.16 -11.26 8.59
C LYS A 97 -24.45 -11.22 7.25
N MET A 98 -23.49 -12.12 7.05
CA MET A 98 -22.62 -12.08 5.89
C MET A 98 -22.94 -13.18 4.88
N GLY A 99 -23.17 -12.79 3.63
CA GLY A 99 -23.21 -13.72 2.50
C GLY A 99 -21.82 -14.29 2.14
N ASN A 100 -21.78 -15.10 1.08
CA ASN A 100 -20.56 -15.77 0.61
C ASN A 100 -19.64 -14.86 -0.22
N ASP A 101 -20.18 -13.82 -0.86
CA ASP A 101 -19.42 -12.97 -1.79
C ASP A 101 -18.59 -11.89 -1.09
N PRO A 102 -17.37 -11.56 -1.56
CA PRO A 102 -16.58 -10.46 -1.00
C PRO A 102 -17.38 -9.15 -0.91
N VAL A 103 -17.24 -8.43 0.21
CA VAL A 103 -17.94 -7.15 0.42
C VAL A 103 -16.91 -6.03 0.50
N TYR A 104 -17.14 -4.97 -0.26
CA TYR A 104 -16.38 -3.74 -0.23
C TYR A 104 -17.30 -2.60 0.20
N LEU A 105 -16.89 -1.82 1.19
CA LEU A 105 -17.59 -0.62 1.62
C LEU A 105 -17.00 0.60 0.93
N SER A 106 -17.85 1.55 0.55
CA SER A 106 -17.40 2.89 0.18
C SER A 106 -16.76 3.58 1.39
N SER A 107 -15.62 4.25 1.21
CA SER A 107 -15.00 5.04 2.29
C SER A 107 -15.85 6.25 2.71
N ALA A 108 -16.82 6.66 1.88
CA ALA A 108 -17.79 7.70 2.24
C ALA A 108 -18.87 7.18 3.20
N LEU A 109 -19.06 5.86 3.27
CA LEU A 109 -20.01 5.24 4.20
C LEU A 109 -19.38 5.03 5.58
N SER A 110 -18.11 4.63 5.61
CA SER A 110 -17.37 4.36 6.84
C SER A 110 -15.87 4.45 6.58
N TYR A 111 -15.14 5.16 7.46
CA TYR A 111 -13.70 5.33 7.38
C TYR A 111 -12.95 4.19 8.07
N CYS A 112 -13.35 3.82 9.29
CA CYS A 112 -12.72 2.80 10.14
C CYS A 112 -13.74 1.84 10.79
N GLY A 113 -14.91 1.66 10.17
CA GLY A 113 -15.96 0.74 10.64
C GLY A 113 -17.07 1.40 11.45
N GLU A 114 -17.02 2.71 11.67
CA GLU A 114 -18.09 3.50 12.29
C GLU A 114 -19.30 3.69 11.38
N GLY A 115 -20.49 3.95 11.95
CA GLY A 115 -21.69 4.32 11.19
C GLY A 115 -22.38 3.15 10.47
N LEU A 116 -21.98 1.91 10.77
CA LEU A 116 -22.50 0.70 10.12
C LEU A 116 -23.68 0.07 10.88
N GLU A 117 -24.17 0.67 11.96
CA GLU A 117 -25.23 0.12 12.82
C GLU A 117 -26.53 -0.13 12.05
N ARG A 118 -26.75 0.61 10.95
CA ARG A 118 -27.90 0.40 10.05
C ARG A 118 -27.96 -1.00 9.44
N PHE A 119 -26.85 -1.75 9.43
CA PHE A 119 -26.77 -3.11 8.89
C PHE A 119 -27.02 -4.21 9.93
N LYS A 120 -27.29 -3.86 11.19
CA LYS A 120 -27.56 -4.83 12.24
C LYS A 120 -28.71 -5.77 11.83
N ASP A 121 -28.50 -7.08 12.00
CA ASP A 121 -29.43 -8.16 11.66
C ASP A 121 -29.78 -8.30 10.16
N GLN A 122 -29.26 -7.43 9.29
CA GLN A 122 -29.43 -7.48 7.84
C GLN A 122 -28.42 -8.42 7.21
N GLU A 123 -28.83 -9.13 6.15
CA GLU A 123 -27.91 -9.84 5.29
C GLU A 123 -27.29 -8.87 4.30
N VAL A 124 -25.96 -8.76 4.31
CA VAL A 124 -25.20 -7.93 3.38
C VAL A 124 -24.45 -8.83 2.42
N THR A 125 -24.74 -8.65 1.13
CA THR A 125 -24.11 -9.33 0.01
C THR A 125 -23.35 -8.31 -0.85
N GLY A 126 -22.29 -8.78 -1.50
CA GLY A 126 -21.37 -7.94 -2.26
C GLY A 126 -21.83 -7.65 -3.71
N PRO A 127 -20.92 -7.10 -4.54
CA PRO A 127 -19.54 -6.78 -4.20
C PRO A 127 -19.39 -5.43 -3.48
N LEU A 128 -20.18 -4.42 -3.82
CA LEU A 128 -20.00 -3.05 -3.31
C LEU A 128 -21.26 -2.57 -2.59
N VAL A 129 -21.07 -2.05 -1.37
CA VAL A 129 -22.12 -1.43 -0.57
C VAL A 129 -21.81 0.06 -0.45
N GLN A 130 -22.78 0.90 -0.83
CA GLN A 130 -22.68 2.35 -0.83
C GLN A 130 -23.43 2.99 0.34
#